data_AF-A0A3S3UT98-F1
#
_entry.id   AF-A0A3S3UT98-F1
#
_cell.length_a   1.000
_cell.length_b   1.000
_cell.length_c   1.000
_cell.angle_alpha   90.00
_cell.angle_beta   90.00
_cell.angle_gamma   90.00
#
_symmetry.space_group_name_H-M   'P 1'
#
loop_
_entity.id
_entity.type
_entity.pdbx_description
1 polymer ?
#
loop_
_entity_poly.entity_id
_entity_poly.type
_entity_poly.pdbx_seq_one_letter_code
_entity_poly.pdbx_strand_id
1 'polypeptide(L)'
;MYTTLLHQYQLVLSARTALFDYCETVKTEDLLRPLATFNNESMITQLMHVANCYLFWLSKSIMQQQRPYFKNEEHQNLTAVRNAYGQVDLVMNDFLHHFTDSLGQQILITRPDGSQLTRSPFEIFTHAITHEFHHKGQVMNMSRQLGYIPVDTDVVRE
;
A
#
# COMPACT_ATOMS: atom_id res chain seq x y z
N MET A 1 12.36 -0.56 20.47
CA MET A 1 11.69 -1.11 19.28
C MET A 1 10.23 -1.40 19.60
N TYR A 2 9.30 -0.76 18.89
CA TYR A 2 7.87 -0.95 19.12
C TYR A 2 7.37 -2.28 18.54
N THR A 3 7.47 -3.34 19.34
CA THR A 3 7.04 -4.71 18.99
C THR A 3 5.59 -4.76 18.51
N THR A 4 4.70 -3.92 19.07
CA THR A 4 3.31 -3.81 18.64
C THR A 4 3.16 -3.39 17.19
N LEU A 5 3.93 -2.41 16.70
CA LEU A 5 3.83 -1.97 15.30
C LEU A 5 4.36 -3.02 14.33
N LEU A 6 5.39 -3.77 14.73
CA LEU A 6 5.88 -4.90 13.96
C LEU A 6 4.83 -6.00 13.84
N HIS A 7 4.19 -6.38 14.96
CA HIS A 7 3.08 -7.34 14.94
C HIS A 7 1.91 -6.85 14.09
N GLN A 8 1.55 -5.57 14.20
CA GLN A 8 0.51 -4.97 13.37
C GLN A 8 0.87 -5.04 11.88
N TYR A 9 2.12 -4.76 11.52
CA TYR A 9 2.55 -4.87 10.14
C TYR A 9 2.58 -6.32 9.64
N GLN A 10 2.93 -7.29 10.49
CA GLN A 10 2.80 -8.72 10.15
C GLN A 10 1.35 -9.12 9.83
N LEU A 11 0.37 -8.57 10.54
CA LEU A 11 -1.05 -8.76 10.19
C LEU A 11 -1.40 -8.15 8.83
N VAL A 12 -0.85 -6.97 8.52
CA VAL A 12 -1.01 -6.32 7.21
C VAL A 12 -0.41 -7.19 6.10
N LEU A 13 0.81 -7.70 6.28
CA LEU A 13 1.47 -8.61 5.34
C LEU A 13 0.59 -9.84 5.10
N SER A 14 0.05 -10.42 6.16
CA SER A 14 -0.81 -11.60 6.08
C SER A 14 -2.09 -11.35 5.28
N ALA A 15 -2.76 -10.21 5.52
CA ALA A 15 -3.95 -9.79 4.77
C ALA A 15 -3.63 -9.49 3.29
N ARG A 16 -2.49 -8.85 3.03
CA ARG A 16 -2.02 -8.55 1.67
C ARG A 16 -1.66 -9.80 0.88
N THR A 17 -1.01 -10.78 1.52
CA THR A 17 -0.73 -12.07 0.89
C THR A 17 -2.03 -12.75 0.46
N ALA A 18 -3.06 -12.78 1.32
CA ALA A 18 -4.37 -13.32 0.95
C ALA A 18 -4.98 -12.60 -0.27
N LEU A 19 -4.86 -11.27 -0.34
CA LEU A 19 -5.28 -10.50 -1.51
C LEU A 19 -4.51 -10.89 -2.78
N PHE A 20 -3.19 -10.98 -2.70
CA PHE A 20 -2.38 -11.32 -3.87
C PHE A 20 -2.63 -12.75 -4.34
N ASP A 21 -2.77 -13.70 -3.41
CA ASP A 21 -3.05 -15.09 -3.75
C ASP A 21 -4.44 -15.24 -4.38
N TYR A 22 -5.42 -14.46 -3.92
CA TYR A 22 -6.70 -14.35 -4.61
C TYR A 22 -6.57 -13.78 -6.02
N CYS A 23 -5.78 -12.71 -6.19
CA CYS A 23 -5.57 -12.10 -7.50
C CYS A 23 -4.91 -13.07 -8.52
N GLU A 24 -4.14 -14.08 -8.07
CA GLU A 24 -3.61 -15.13 -8.97
C GLU A 24 -4.73 -15.95 -9.63
N THR A 25 -5.92 -16.01 -9.01
CA THR A 25 -7.09 -16.72 -9.55
C THR A 25 -7.90 -15.89 -10.55
N VAL A 26 -7.62 -14.58 -10.62
CA VAL A 26 -8.28 -13.63 -11.53
C VAL A 26 -7.50 -13.59 -12.83
N LYS A 27 -8.21 -13.58 -13.98
CA LYS A 27 -7.53 -13.48 -15.27
C LYS A 27 -6.72 -12.19 -15.37
N THR A 28 -5.52 -12.26 -15.95
CA THR A 28 -4.66 -11.10 -16.17
C THR A 28 -5.36 -9.97 -16.93
N GLU A 29 -6.20 -10.31 -17.91
CA GLU A 29 -7.00 -9.33 -18.68
C GLU A 29 -7.97 -8.54 -17.81
N ASP A 30 -8.53 -9.17 -16.77
CA ASP A 30 -9.47 -8.57 -15.82
C ASP A 30 -8.73 -7.76 -14.75
N LEU A 31 -7.57 -8.25 -14.27
CA LEU A 31 -6.69 -7.50 -13.36
C LEU A 31 -6.25 -6.16 -13.95
N LEU A 32 -6.01 -6.13 -15.26
CA LEU A 32 -5.59 -4.95 -16.01
C LEU A 32 -6.76 -4.11 -16.54
N ARG A 33 -8.00 -4.61 -16.47
CA ARG A 33 -9.17 -3.93 -17.05
C ARG A 33 -9.49 -2.64 -16.28
N PRO A 34 -9.47 -1.47 -16.93
CA PRO A 34 -9.97 -0.23 -16.34
C PRO A 34 -11.48 -0.30 -16.09
N LEU A 35 -11.93 0.17 -14.93
CA LEU A 35 -13.35 0.26 -14.60
C LEU A 35 -13.77 1.73 -14.43
N ALA A 36 -14.77 2.16 -15.20
CA ALA A 36 -15.28 3.54 -15.15
C ALA A 36 -15.79 3.94 -13.76
N THR A 37 -16.33 2.99 -13.00
CA THR A 37 -16.77 3.14 -11.61
C THR A 37 -15.64 3.43 -10.62
N PHE A 38 -14.39 3.22 -11.02
CA PHE A 38 -13.17 3.45 -10.24
C PHE A 38 -12.22 4.40 -10.98
N ASN A 39 -12.76 5.50 -11.53
CA ASN A 39 -11.98 6.53 -12.24
C ASN A 39 -11.15 6.01 -13.43
N ASN A 40 -11.62 4.95 -14.09
CA ASN A 40 -10.87 4.24 -15.13
C ASN A 40 -9.53 3.66 -14.65
N GLU A 41 -9.46 3.26 -13.39
CA GLU A 41 -8.35 2.48 -12.84
C GLU A 41 -8.66 0.98 -12.91
N SER A 42 -7.60 0.17 -12.93
CA SER A 42 -7.65 -1.29 -12.84
C SER A 42 -7.19 -1.78 -11.46
N MET A 43 -7.37 -3.07 -11.18
CA MET A 43 -6.90 -3.65 -9.92
C MET A 43 -5.38 -3.48 -9.77
N ILE A 44 -4.62 -3.66 -10.86
CA ILE A 44 -3.17 -3.45 -10.85
C ILE A 44 -2.81 -2.00 -10.58
N THR A 45 -3.45 -1.02 -11.24
CA THR A 45 -3.08 0.39 -11.03
C THR A 45 -3.42 0.84 -9.60
N GLN A 46 -4.50 0.33 -9.01
CA GLN A 46 -4.88 0.56 -7.62
C GLN A 46 -3.82 0.00 -6.64
N LEU A 47 -3.36 -1.22 -6.86
CA LEU A 47 -2.31 -1.82 -6.02
C LEU A 47 -0.97 -1.07 -6.12
N MET A 48 -0.60 -0.63 -7.33
CA MET A 48 0.61 0.16 -7.55
C MET A 48 0.50 1.58 -6.99
N HIS A 49 -0.69 2.18 -7.02
CA HIS A 49 -0.98 3.45 -6.36
C HIS A 49 -0.70 3.36 -4.85
N VAL A 50 -1.17 2.30 -4.19
CA VAL A 50 -0.89 2.06 -2.77
C VAL A 50 0.60 1.88 -2.51
N ALA A 51 1.32 1.12 -3.35
CA ALA A 51 2.77 0.97 -3.21
C ALA A 51 3.50 2.32 -3.28
N ASN A 52 3.13 3.19 -4.24
CA ASN A 52 3.65 4.55 -4.33
C ASN A 52 3.24 5.43 -3.14
N CYS A 53 2.06 5.21 -2.54
CA CYS A 53 1.63 5.90 -1.32
C CYS A 53 2.58 5.60 -0.14
N TYR A 54 2.99 4.33 0.03
CA TYR A 54 4.03 3.97 1.00
C TYR A 54 5.36 4.67 0.74
N LEU A 55 5.84 4.66 -0.51
CA LEU A 55 7.10 5.33 -0.87
C LEU A 55 7.05 6.84 -0.62
N PHE A 56 5.94 7.49 -0.97
CA PHE A 56 5.75 8.91 -0.72
C PHE A 56 5.79 9.21 0.78
N TRP A 57 4.93 8.58 1.56
CA TRP A 57 4.76 8.95 2.96
C TRP A 57 5.91 8.54 3.86
N LEU A 58 6.38 7.29 3.74
CA LEU A 58 7.45 6.77 4.60
C LEU A 58 8.82 7.29 4.16
N SER A 59 9.18 7.07 2.89
CA SER A 59 10.52 7.41 2.42
C SER A 59 10.66 8.90 2.13
N LYS A 60 9.86 9.43 1.20
CA LYS A 60 10.07 10.80 0.69
C LYS A 60 9.67 11.87 1.69
N SER A 61 8.51 11.75 2.31
CA SER A 61 7.92 12.83 3.11
C SER A 61 8.56 12.95 4.49
N ILE A 62 8.61 11.85 5.26
CA ILE A 62 9.01 11.91 6.67
C ILE A 62 10.47 11.50 6.91
N MET A 63 11.01 10.52 6.17
CA MET A 63 12.43 10.17 6.22
C MET A 63 13.31 11.04 5.31
N GLN A 64 12.70 11.83 4.41
CA GLN A 64 13.39 12.65 3.41
C GLN A 64 14.37 11.87 2.51
N GLN A 65 14.09 10.59 2.29
CA GLN A 65 14.86 9.69 1.44
C GLN A 65 14.22 9.58 0.06
N GLN A 66 15.02 9.71 -0.98
CA GLN A 66 14.54 9.59 -2.35
C GLN A 66 14.58 8.14 -2.80
N ARG A 67 13.40 7.58 -3.09
CA ARG A 67 13.23 6.27 -3.73
C ARG A 67 12.41 6.43 -5.01
N PRO A 68 12.77 5.73 -6.09
CA PRO A 68 12.02 5.83 -7.34
C PRO A 68 10.61 5.30 -7.11
N TYR A 69 9.63 6.03 -7.64
CA TYR A 69 8.26 5.55 -7.70
C TYR A 69 8.11 4.57 -8.85
N PHE A 70 7.17 3.65 -8.68
CA PHE A 70 6.77 2.76 -9.75
C PHE A 70 5.96 3.55 -10.77
N LYS A 71 6.41 3.52 -12.02
CA LYS A 71 5.80 4.24 -13.12
C LYS A 71 4.74 3.38 -13.80
N ASN A 72 3.89 4.01 -14.59
CA ASN A 72 2.79 3.33 -15.29
C ASN A 72 3.28 2.19 -16.19
N GLU A 73 4.48 2.28 -16.76
CA GLU A 73 5.07 1.24 -17.59
C GLU A 73 5.35 -0.06 -16.81
N GLU A 74 5.44 0.03 -15.48
CA GLU A 74 5.65 -1.10 -14.57
C GLU A 74 4.31 -1.74 -14.13
N HIS A 75 3.16 -1.14 -14.46
CA HIS A 75 1.82 -1.62 -14.07
C HIS A 75 1.34 -2.75 -15.00
N GLN A 76 2.13 -3.80 -15.15
CA GLN A 76 1.95 -4.79 -16.22
C GLN A 76 1.22 -6.06 -15.78
N ASN A 77 1.39 -6.49 -14.54
CA ASN A 77 0.86 -7.76 -14.03
C ASN A 77 1.04 -7.86 -12.51
N LEU A 78 0.52 -8.94 -11.93
CA LEU A 78 0.62 -9.22 -10.51
C LEU A 78 2.06 -9.47 -10.03
N THR A 79 2.94 -10.02 -10.88
CA THR A 79 4.37 -10.17 -10.55
C THR A 79 5.03 -8.81 -10.31
N ALA A 80 4.73 -7.81 -11.15
CA ALA A 80 5.23 -6.45 -10.96
C ALA A 80 4.72 -5.84 -9.64
N VAL A 81 3.45 -6.08 -9.30
CA VAL A 81 2.88 -5.69 -8.00
C VAL A 81 3.64 -6.36 -6.85
N ARG A 82 3.84 -7.68 -6.87
CA ARG A 82 4.58 -8.38 -5.80
C ARG A 82 6.00 -7.83 -5.64
N ASN A 83 6.69 -7.55 -6.74
CA ASN A 83 8.03 -6.93 -6.71
C ASN A 83 8.00 -5.53 -6.09
N ALA A 84 6.98 -4.72 -6.44
CA ALA A 84 6.80 -3.39 -5.87
C ALA A 84 6.58 -3.44 -4.35
N TYR A 85 5.77 -4.38 -3.89
CA TYR A 85 5.51 -4.55 -2.45
C TYR A 85 6.71 -5.13 -1.70
N GLY A 86 7.59 -5.90 -2.35
CA GLY A 86 8.89 -6.25 -1.76
C GLY A 86 9.73 -5.01 -1.41
N GLN A 87 9.68 -3.96 -2.23
CA GLN A 87 10.32 -2.69 -1.90
C GLN A 87 9.57 -1.91 -0.82
N VAL A 88 8.24 -1.96 -0.80
CA VAL A 88 7.42 -1.38 0.27
C VAL A 88 7.80 -1.99 1.63
N ASP A 89 8.02 -3.29 1.70
CA ASP A 89 8.39 -3.99 2.93
C ASP A 89 9.77 -3.54 3.45
N LEU A 90 10.74 -3.37 2.54
CA LEU A 90 12.04 -2.81 2.88
C LEU A 90 11.92 -1.38 3.41
N VAL A 91 11.10 -0.54 2.76
CA VAL A 91 10.85 0.84 3.21
C VAL A 91 10.16 0.90 4.56
N MET A 92 9.17 0.02 4.80
CA MET A 92 8.52 -0.07 6.10
C MET A 92 9.51 -0.48 7.19
N ASN A 93 10.37 -1.46 6.90
CA ASN A 93 11.40 -1.87 7.83
C ASN A 93 12.36 -0.73 8.17
N ASP A 94 12.87 -0.02 7.15
CA ASP A 94 13.76 1.14 7.33
C ASP A 94 13.07 2.25 8.13
N PHE A 95 11.79 2.51 7.86
CA PHE A 95 10.97 3.48 8.57
C PHE A 95 10.83 3.14 10.06
N LEU A 96 10.48 1.90 10.39
CA LEU A 96 10.32 1.45 11.77
C LEU A 96 11.63 1.52 12.55
N HIS A 97 12.76 1.22 11.90
CA HIS A 97 14.08 1.40 12.50
C HIS A 97 14.42 2.87 12.72
N HIS A 98 14.20 3.72 11.70
CA HIS A 98 14.53 5.14 11.74
C HIS A 98 13.80 5.91 12.87
N PHE A 99 12.54 5.57 13.14
CA PHE A 99 11.72 6.24 14.17
C PHE A 99 11.55 5.43 15.45
N THR A 100 12.47 4.50 15.74
CA THR A 100 12.39 3.56 16.87
C THR A 100 12.12 4.23 18.21
N ASP A 101 12.63 5.45 18.43
CA ASP A 101 12.51 6.19 19.69
C ASP A 101 11.76 7.53 19.54
N SER A 102 11.15 7.79 18.38
CA SER A 102 10.57 9.10 18.05
C SER A 102 9.22 9.01 17.32
N LEU A 103 8.50 7.90 17.43
CA LEU A 103 7.20 7.70 16.76
C LEU A 103 6.15 8.78 17.01
N GLY A 104 6.15 9.40 18.19
CA GLY A 104 5.21 10.47 18.55
C GLY A 104 5.72 11.88 18.23
N GLN A 105 6.96 12.03 17.79
CA GLN A 105 7.54 13.35 17.50
C GLN A 105 6.90 13.93 16.24
N GLN A 106 6.37 15.15 16.36
CA GLN A 106 5.77 15.85 15.23
C GLN A 106 6.86 16.35 14.26
N ILE A 107 6.67 16.09 12.97
CA ILE A 107 7.61 16.43 11.90
C ILE A 107 6.90 17.29 10.85
N LEU A 108 7.54 18.39 10.46
CA LEU A 108 7.07 19.24 9.38
C LEU A 108 7.39 18.59 8.02
N ILE A 109 6.35 18.33 7.25
CA ILE A 109 6.39 17.74 5.91
C ILE A 109 5.98 18.82 4.91
N THR A 110 6.83 19.08 3.93
CA THR A 110 6.50 19.93 2.77
C THR A 110 6.02 19.03 1.63
N ARG A 111 4.78 19.24 1.20
CA ARG A 111 4.16 18.50 0.10
C ARG A 111 4.64 19.03 -1.26
N PRO A 112 4.45 18.27 -2.35
CA PRO A 112 4.89 18.69 -3.69
C PRO A 112 4.27 20.00 -4.18
N ASP A 113 3.07 20.36 -3.69
CA ASP A 113 2.38 21.62 -3.98
C ASP A 113 2.89 22.81 -3.14
N GLY A 114 3.93 22.60 -2.32
CA GLY A 114 4.49 23.59 -1.41
C GLY A 114 3.72 23.76 -0.09
N SER A 115 2.57 23.11 0.07
CA SER A 115 1.82 23.14 1.31
C SER A 115 2.56 22.39 2.43
N GLN A 116 2.40 22.87 3.66
CA GLN A 116 3.04 22.29 4.83
C GLN A 116 2.02 21.50 5.67
N LEU A 117 2.48 20.37 6.20
CA LEU A 117 1.71 19.49 7.06
C LEU A 117 2.61 19.06 8.22
N THR A 118 2.11 19.06 9.46
CA THR A 118 2.84 18.51 10.59
C THR A 118 2.22 17.17 11.00
N ARG A 119 2.99 16.08 10.98
CA ARG A 119 2.54 14.73 11.39
C ARG A 119 3.66 14.00 12.11
N SER A 120 3.27 13.12 13.02
CA SER A 120 4.17 12.16 13.66
C SER A 120 4.36 10.90 12.79
N PRO A 121 5.49 10.18 12.96
CA PRO A 121 5.68 8.88 12.32
C PRO A 121 4.54 7.89 12.63
N PHE A 122 3.99 7.89 13.84
CA PHE A 122 2.85 7.04 14.18
C PHE A 122 1.60 7.34 13.33
N GLU A 123 1.28 8.62 13.12
CA GLU A 123 0.17 9.03 12.24
C GLU A 123 0.42 8.60 10.80
N ILE A 124 1.67 8.73 10.32
CA ILE A 124 2.04 8.32 8.96
C ILE A 124 1.96 6.80 8.78
N PHE A 125 2.47 6.02 9.72
CA PHE A 125 2.35 4.56 9.73
C PHE A 125 0.89 4.12 9.67
N THR A 126 0.06 4.72 10.53
CA THR A 126 -1.37 4.43 10.59
C THR A 126 -2.08 4.81 9.29
N HIS A 127 -1.74 5.97 8.71
CA HIS A 127 -2.29 6.39 7.42
C HIS A 127 -1.95 5.39 6.31
N ALA A 128 -0.69 4.98 6.18
CA ALA A 128 -0.27 4.07 5.13
C ALA A 128 -1.01 2.72 5.19
N ILE A 129 -1.14 2.14 6.39
CA ILE A 129 -1.87 0.88 6.59
C ILE A 129 -3.36 1.05 6.30
N THR A 130 -4.02 2.05 6.89
CA THR A 130 -5.45 2.27 6.66
C THR A 130 -5.78 2.56 5.19
N HIS A 131 -4.86 3.22 4.48
CA HIS A 131 -4.93 3.45 3.04
C HIS A 131 -4.83 2.15 2.23
N GLU A 132 -3.91 1.24 2.59
CA GLU A 132 -3.83 -0.09 1.98
C GLU A 132 -5.14 -0.87 2.15
N PHE A 133 -5.73 -0.90 3.35
CA PHE A 133 -7.01 -1.57 3.58
C PHE A 133 -8.17 -0.94 2.81
N HIS A 134 -8.20 0.39 2.70
CA HIS A 134 -9.19 1.11 1.90
C HIS A 134 -9.17 0.66 0.43
N HIS A 135 -8.00 0.68 -0.20
CA HIS A 135 -7.84 0.29 -1.60
C HIS A 135 -7.94 -1.22 -1.83
N LYS A 136 -7.53 -2.05 -0.86
CA LYS A 136 -7.82 -3.50 -0.86
C LYS A 136 -9.33 -3.74 -0.99
N GLY A 137 -10.14 -3.03 -0.20
CA GLY A 137 -11.59 -3.11 -0.30
C GLY A 137 -12.12 -2.72 -1.69
N GLN A 138 -11.54 -1.69 -2.31
CA GLN A 138 -11.86 -1.31 -3.70
C GLN A 138 -11.51 -2.44 -4.69
N VAL A 139 -10.30 -3.01 -4.60
CA VAL A 139 -9.84 -4.12 -5.45
C VAL A 139 -10.78 -5.33 -5.35
N MET A 140 -11.23 -5.69 -4.14
CA MET A 140 -12.21 -6.78 -3.97
C MET A 140 -13.55 -6.44 -4.65
N ASN A 141 -14.02 -5.20 -4.55
CA ASN A 141 -15.24 -4.76 -5.22
C ASN A 141 -15.10 -4.72 -6.75
N MET A 142 -13.94 -4.33 -7.27
CA MET A 142 -13.64 -4.39 -8.70
C MET A 142 -13.74 -5.83 -9.22
N SER A 143 -13.14 -6.79 -8.51
CA SER A 143 -13.23 -8.20 -8.91
C SER A 143 -14.68 -8.72 -8.90
N ARG A 144 -15.49 -8.29 -7.93
CA ARG A 144 -16.92 -8.63 -7.89
C ARG A 144 -17.70 -8.06 -9.08
N GLN A 145 -17.41 -6.83 -9.50
CA GLN A 145 -18.02 -6.23 -10.71
C GLN A 145 -17.64 -7.00 -11.99
N LEU A 146 -16.49 -7.66 -11.99
CA LEU A 146 -16.00 -8.49 -13.09
C LEU A 146 -16.52 -9.95 -13.04
N GLY A 147 -17.41 -10.26 -12.09
CA GLY A 147 -18.05 -11.58 -11.98
C GLY A 147 -17.32 -12.58 -11.09
N TYR A 148 -16.28 -12.16 -10.38
CA TYR A 148 -15.55 -13.03 -9.43
C TYR A 148 -16.22 -13.04 -8.06
N ILE A 149 -15.97 -14.12 -7.29
CA ILE A 149 -16.36 -14.23 -5.89
C ILE A 149 -15.10 -13.94 -5.05
N PRO A 150 -14.96 -12.74 -4.45
CA PRO A 150 -13.79 -12.41 -3.65
C PRO A 150 -13.72 -13.22 -2.36
N VAL A 151 -12.51 -13.63 -2.00
CA VAL A 151 -12.21 -14.26 -0.70
C VAL A 151 -12.19 -13.23 0.43
N ASP A 152 -12.24 -13.70 1.67
CA ASP A 152 -11.95 -12.84 2.81
C ASP A 152 -10.45 -12.50 2.84
N THR A 153 -10.16 -11.21 2.96
CA THR A 153 -8.80 -10.66 3.01
C THR A 153 -8.57 -9.84 4.28
N ASP A 154 -9.46 -9.93 5.27
CA ASP A 154 -9.31 -9.24 6.54
C ASP A 154 -8.14 -9.81 7.38
N VAL A 155 -7.76 -9.08 8.43
CA VAL A 155 -6.85 -9.59 9.45
C VAL A 155 -7.53 -10.66 10.30
N VAL A 156 -8.84 -10.57 10.48
CA VAL A 156 -9.68 -11.61 11.11
C VAL A 156 -10.38 -12.40 10.01
N ARG A 157 -9.66 -13.38 9.44
CA ARG A 157 -10.18 -14.28 8.41
C ARG A 157 -10.14 -15.74 8.89
N GLU A 158 -11.02 -16.58 8.35
CA GLU A 158 -11.09 -18.02 8.63
C GLU A 158 -9.95 -18.82 7.98
#